data_AF-A0A3N6MS79-F1
#
_entry.id   AF-A0A3N6MS79-F1
#
_cell.length_a   1.000
_cell.length_b   1.000
_cell.length_c   1.000
_cell.angle_alpha   90.00
_cell.angle_beta   90.00
_cell.angle_gamma   90.00
#
_symmetry.space_group_name_H-M   'P 1'
#
loop_
_entity.id
_entity.type
_entity.pdbx_description
1 polymer ?
#
loop_
_entity_poly.entity_id
_entity_poly.type
_entity_poly.pdbx_seq_one_letter_code
_entity_poly.pdbx_strand_id
1 'polypeptide(L)'
;MFKRAWNGQEPLWKVWWLIGVPLNLLLIPLLAVLVTPKTPAMVYFGALVPYLLVFFAWIRAAWICAPNVERRVWMILARVVLVFRVCSLAKLLLVWN
;
A
#
# COMPACT_ATOMS: atom_id res chain seq x y z
N MET A 1 13.79 9.78 -7.39
CA MET A 1 12.56 9.03 -7.78
C MET A 1 11.39 9.32 -6.83
N PHE A 2 11.54 9.09 -5.51
CA PHE A 2 10.43 9.26 -4.55
C PHE A 2 9.77 10.66 -4.54
N LYS A 3 10.56 11.74 -4.55
CA LYS A 3 10.01 13.12 -4.61
C LYS A 3 9.15 13.38 -5.86
N ARG A 4 9.52 12.79 -7.01
CA ARG A 4 8.77 12.93 -8.28
C ARG A 4 7.50 12.08 -8.27
N ALA A 5 7.57 10.86 -7.74
CA ALA A 5 6.41 9.99 -7.55
C ALA A 5 5.38 10.63 -6.59
N TRP A 6 5.84 11.25 -5.51
CA TRP A 6 4.98 11.96 -4.57
C TRP A 6 4.22 13.15 -5.19
N ASN A 7 4.84 13.78 -6.19
CA ASN A 7 4.27 14.89 -6.94
C ASN A 7 3.46 14.44 -8.18
N GLY A 8 3.30 13.13 -8.42
CA GLY A 8 2.56 12.62 -9.58
C GLY A 8 3.31 12.64 -10.91
N GLN A 9 4.59 12.99 -10.90
CA GLN A 9 5.37 13.22 -12.13
C GLN A 9 5.97 11.93 -12.71
N GLU A 10 6.00 10.83 -11.94
CA GLU A 10 6.49 9.54 -12.42
C GLU A 10 5.35 8.73 -13.06
N PRO A 11 5.65 7.94 -14.10
CA PRO A 11 4.66 7.06 -14.71
C PRO A 11 4.20 6.00 -13.71
N LEU A 12 2.92 5.67 -13.74
CA LEU A 12 2.29 4.74 -12.79
C LEU A 12 3.04 3.41 -12.70
N TRP A 13 3.49 2.85 -13.83
CA TRP A 13 4.14 1.53 -13.86
C TRP A 13 5.40 1.47 -12.97
N LYS A 14 6.17 2.57 -12.87
CA LYS A 14 7.35 2.62 -11.98
C LYS A 14 6.93 2.60 -10.52
N VAL A 15 5.95 3.42 -10.16
CA VAL A 15 5.45 3.48 -8.76
C VAL A 15 4.78 2.17 -8.38
N TRP A 16 4.08 1.55 -9.31
CA TRP A 16 3.38 0.29 -9.11
C TRP A 16 4.36 -0.88 -8.95
N TRP A 17 5.26 -1.07 -9.89
CA TRP A 17 6.14 -2.24 -9.93
C TRP A 17 7.45 -2.03 -9.18
N LEU A 18 8.16 -0.93 -9.40
CA LEU A 18 9.48 -0.70 -8.80
C LEU A 18 9.41 -0.24 -7.35
N ILE A 19 8.32 0.40 -6.94
CA ILE A 19 8.12 0.79 -5.53
C ILE A 19 7.19 -0.21 -4.85
N GLY A 20 6.01 -0.46 -5.44
CA GLY A 20 4.98 -1.29 -4.81
C GLY A 20 5.43 -2.72 -4.53
N VAL A 21 6.06 -3.41 -5.49
CA VAL A 21 6.46 -4.81 -5.27
C VAL A 21 7.55 -4.94 -4.20
N PRO A 22 8.69 -4.23 -4.27
CA PRO A 22 9.72 -4.31 -3.22
C PRO A 22 9.18 -3.90 -1.85
N LEU A 23 8.35 -2.86 -1.79
CA LEU A 23 7.75 -2.40 -0.55
C LEU A 23 6.80 -3.45 0.05
N ASN A 24 5.96 -4.10 -0.76
CA ASN A 24 5.12 -5.20 -0.26
C ASN A 24 5.95 -6.39 0.25
N LEU A 25 7.06 -6.75 -0.42
CA LEU A 25 7.95 -7.81 0.06
C LEU A 25 8.56 -7.47 1.43
N LEU A 26 9.02 -6.22 1.59
CA LEU A 26 9.55 -5.73 2.86
C LEU A 26 8.49 -5.68 3.98
N LEU A 27 7.22 -5.53 3.63
CA LEU A 27 6.11 -5.50 4.59
C LEU A 27 5.62 -6.90 5.02
N ILE A 28 6.09 -8.00 4.41
CA ILE A 28 5.66 -9.36 4.76
C ILE A 28 5.85 -9.69 6.26
N PRO A 29 7.01 -9.42 6.89
CA PRO A 29 7.21 -9.73 8.31
C PRO A 29 6.26 -8.94 9.22
N LEU A 30 6.01 -7.68 8.89
CA LEU A 30 5.07 -6.82 9.60
C LEU A 30 3.65 -7.37 9.49
N LEU A 31 3.24 -7.77 8.29
CA LEU A 31 1.94 -8.39 8.06
C LEU A 31 1.80 -9.72 8.82
N ALA A 32 2.85 -10.53 8.89
CA ALA A 32 2.85 -11.78 9.65
C ALA A 32 2.55 -11.54 11.15
N VAL A 33 3.13 -10.50 11.74
CA VAL A 33 2.83 -10.08 13.12
C VAL A 33 1.36 -9.67 13.28
N LEU A 34 0.82 -8.93 12.31
CA LEU A 34 -0.57 -8.44 12.34
C LEU A 34 -1.62 -9.56 12.22
N VAL A 35 -1.30 -10.66 11.52
CA VAL A 35 -2.22 -11.80 11.36
C VAL A 35 -2.01 -12.90 12.40
N THR A 36 -0.95 -12.83 13.20
CA THR A 36 -0.65 -13.83 14.22
C THR A 36 -1.61 -13.65 15.41
N PRO A 37 -2.37 -14.69 15.80
CA PRO A 37 -3.23 -14.63 16.97
C PRO A 37 -2.42 -14.44 18.25
N LYS A 38 -2.99 -13.73 19.23
CA LYS A 38 -2.39 -13.53 20.57
C LYS A 38 -1.04 -12.79 20.59
N THR A 39 -0.71 -12.06 19.52
CA THR A 39 0.43 -11.14 19.53
C THR A 39 0.27 -10.10 20.65
N PRO A 40 1.29 -9.87 21.50
CA PRO A 40 1.23 -8.84 22.54
C PRO A 40 0.93 -7.46 21.95
N ALA A 41 0.08 -6.67 22.61
CA ALA A 41 -0.39 -5.38 22.09
C ALA A 41 0.77 -4.46 21.67
N MET A 42 1.83 -4.37 22.46
CA MET A 42 3.01 -3.56 22.14
C MET A 42 3.67 -3.98 20.81
N VAL A 43 3.81 -5.29 20.57
CA VAL A 43 4.40 -5.84 19.34
C VAL A 43 3.44 -5.63 18.15
N TYR A 44 2.14 -5.83 18.38
CA TYR A 44 1.11 -5.60 17.38
C TYR A 44 1.09 -4.15 16.90
N PHE A 45 1.01 -3.17 17.82
CA PHE A 45 1.04 -1.74 17.46
C PHE A 45 2.39 -1.32 16.89
N GLY A 46 3.49 -1.90 17.39
CA GLY A 46 4.83 -1.71 16.84
C GLY A 46 4.96 -2.16 15.39
N ALA A 47 4.17 -3.15 14.96
CA ALA A 47 4.09 -3.56 13.55
C ALA A 47 3.03 -2.77 12.76
N LEU A 48 1.89 -2.48 13.37
CA LEU A 48 0.75 -1.83 12.72
C LEU A 48 1.10 -0.43 12.22
N VAL A 49 1.68 0.40 13.08
CA VAL A 49 1.99 1.80 12.75
C VAL A 49 2.92 1.91 11.53
N PRO A 50 4.12 1.28 11.50
CA PRO A 50 4.98 1.35 10.34
C PRO A 50 4.35 0.71 9.10
N TYR A 51 3.59 -0.39 9.25
CA TYR A 51 2.88 -1.00 8.13
C TYR A 51 1.89 -0.01 7.48
N LEU A 52 1.04 0.64 8.29
CA LEU A 52 0.06 1.62 7.80
C LEU A 52 0.73 2.82 7.15
N LEU A 53 1.80 3.37 7.74
CA LEU A 53 2.51 4.52 7.18
C LEU A 53 3.06 4.22 5.78
N VAL A 54 3.74 3.09 5.65
CA VAL A 54 4.37 2.67 4.39
C VAL A 54 3.32 2.28 3.35
N PHE A 55 2.27 1.57 3.76
CA PHE A 55 1.12 1.22 2.91
C PHE A 55 0.43 2.47 2.36
N PHE A 56 0.00 3.40 3.22
CA PHE A 56 -0.70 4.60 2.78
C PHE A 56 0.19 5.57 1.99
N ALA A 57 1.48 5.65 2.31
CA ALA A 57 2.44 6.41 1.50
C ALA A 57 2.48 5.88 0.06
N TRP A 58 2.52 4.55 -0.12
CA TRP A 58 2.47 3.95 -1.44
C TRP A 58 1.10 4.14 -2.12
N ILE A 59 -0.02 3.93 -1.42
CA ILE A 59 -1.37 4.17 -1.96
C ILE A 59 -1.48 5.60 -2.48
N ARG A 60 -1.05 6.60 -1.70
CA ARG A 60 -1.07 8.01 -2.11
C ARG A 60 -0.24 8.23 -3.37
N ALA A 61 1.00 7.76 -3.38
CA ALA A 61 1.89 7.93 -4.54
C ALA A 61 1.30 7.29 -5.80
N ALA A 62 0.79 6.05 -5.70
CA ALA A 62 0.15 5.34 -6.79
C ALA A 62 -1.13 6.04 -7.27
N TRP A 63 -1.94 6.57 -6.34
CA TRP A 63 -3.18 7.28 -6.67
C TRP A 63 -2.92 8.57 -7.45
N ILE A 64 -1.96 9.37 -7.00
CA ILE A 64 -1.57 10.62 -7.67
C ILE A 64 -0.93 10.33 -9.04
N CYS A 65 -0.13 9.26 -9.15
CA CYS A 65 0.48 8.85 -10.42
C CYS A 65 -0.48 8.09 -11.35
N ALA A 66 -1.69 7.71 -10.91
CA ALA A 66 -2.64 6.94 -11.70
C ALA A 66 -3.02 7.58 -13.05
N PRO A 67 -3.17 8.91 -13.18
CA PRO A 67 -3.42 9.56 -14.46
C PRO A 67 -2.22 9.55 -15.42
N ASN A 68 -1.00 9.31 -14.92
CA ASN A 68 0.24 9.32 -15.70
C ASN A 68 0.46 7.96 -16.39
N VAL A 69 -0.49 7.61 -17.26
CA VAL A 69 -0.53 6.38 -18.06
C VAL A 69 -1.05 6.68 -19.46
N GLU A 70 -0.56 5.93 -20.45
CA GLU A 70 -0.97 6.11 -21.84
C GLU A 70 -2.44 5.76 -22.09
N ARG A 71 -2.93 4.67 -21.48
CA ARG A 71 -4.32 4.21 -21.66
C ARG A 71 -5.13 4.45 -20.40
N ARG A 72 -6.26 5.15 -20.54
CA ARG A 72 -7.20 5.46 -19.42
C ARG A 72 -7.71 4.21 -18.70
N VAL A 73 -7.79 3.07 -19.38
CA VAL A 73 -8.17 1.78 -18.77
C VAL A 73 -7.25 1.43 -17.59
N TRP A 74 -5.93 1.63 -17.74
CA TRP A 74 -4.98 1.35 -16.67
C TRP A 74 -5.14 2.26 -15.47
N MET A 75 -5.51 3.53 -15.67
CA MET A 75 -5.82 4.46 -14.58
C MET A 75 -7.02 3.96 -13.77
N ILE A 76 -8.11 3.58 -14.46
CA ILE A 76 -9.33 3.10 -13.80
C ILE A 76 -9.04 1.82 -13.02
N LEU A 77 -8.40 0.84 -13.67
CA LEU A 77 -8.02 -0.42 -13.04
C LEU A 77 -7.15 -0.18 -11.81
N ALA A 78 -6.13 0.69 -11.90
CA ALA A 78 -5.27 1.01 -10.77
C ALA A 78 -6.06 1.61 -9.60
N ARG A 79 -6.96 2.56 -9.86
CA ARG A 79 -7.80 3.16 -8.80
C ARG A 79 -8.72 2.14 -8.14
N VAL A 80 -9.37 1.27 -8.94
CA VAL A 80 -10.21 0.19 -8.42
C VAL A 80 -9.40 -0.75 -7.53
N VAL A 81 -8.21 -1.16 -7.97
CA VAL A 81 -7.33 -2.02 -7.18
C VAL A 81 -6.87 -1.33 -5.90
N LEU A 82 -6.53 -0.04 -5.94
CA LEU A 82 -6.14 0.72 -4.74
C LEU A 82 -7.29 0.79 -3.71
N VAL A 83 -8.52 1.06 -4.15
CA VAL A 83 -9.71 1.05 -3.28
C VAL A 83 -9.92 -0.35 -2.69
N PHE A 84 -9.88 -1.38 -3.52
CA PHE A 84 -10.02 -2.77 -3.07
C PHE A 84 -8.97 -3.15 -2.02
N ARG A 85 -7.71 -2.72 -2.20
CA ARG A 85 -6.62 -2.96 -1.24
C ARG A 85 -6.88 -2.29 0.10
N VAL A 86 -7.35 -1.05 0.10
CA VAL A 86 -7.72 -0.34 1.34
C VAL A 86 -8.88 -1.05 2.05
N CYS A 87 -9.92 -1.45 1.31
CA CYS A 87 -11.05 -2.19 1.88
C CYS A 87 -10.62 -3.56 2.45
N SER A 88 -9.74 -4.27 1.76
CA SER A 88 -9.20 -5.55 2.23
C SER A 88 -8.40 -5.39 3.52
N LEU A 89 -7.59 -4.33 3.62
CA LEU A 89 -6.83 -4.05 4.85
C LEU A 89 -7.77 -3.66 5.99
N ALA A 90 -8.77 -2.80 5.73
CA ALA A 90 -9.77 -2.44 6.73
C ALA A 90 -10.51 -3.68 7.26
N LYS A 91 -10.92 -4.59 6.37
CA LYS A 91 -11.52 -5.86 6.77
C LYS A 91 -10.59 -6.68 7.65
N LEU A 92 -9.30 -6.79 7.30
CA LEU A 92 -8.31 -7.55 8.08
C LEU A 92 -8.15 -6.97 9.49
N LEU A 93 -8.14 -5.64 9.63
CA LEU A 93 -8.02 -4.98 10.93
C LEU A 93 -9.31 -5.05 11.77
N LEU A 94 -10.49 -5.03 11.14
CA LEU A 94 -11.78 -5.14 11.84
C LEU A 94 -12.11 -6.57 12.28
N VAL A 95 -11.57 -7.58 11.60
CA VAL A 95 -11.76 -9.00 11.95
C VAL A 95 -10.86 -9.42 13.13
N TRP A 96 -9.88 -8.60 13.52
CA TRP A 96 -9.12 -8.79 14.76
C TRP A 96 -10.01 -8.47 15.96
N ASN A 97 -10.77 -9.47 16.40
CA ASN A 97 -11.62 -9.50 17.60
C ASN A 97 -11.49 -10.91 18.23
#